data_AF-A0A9D4MP94-F1
#
_entry.id   AF-A0A9D4MP94-F1
#
_cell.length_a   1.000
_cell.length_b   1.000
_cell.length_c   1.000
_cell.angle_alpha   90.00
_cell.angle_beta   90.00
_cell.angle_gamma   90.00
#
_symmetry.space_group_name_H-M   'P 1'
#
loop_
_entity.id
_entity.type
_entity.pdbx_description
1 polymer ?
#
loop_
_entity_poly.entity_id
_entity_poly.type
_entity_poly.pdbx_seq_one_letter_code
_entity_poly.pdbx_strand_id
1 'polypeptide(L)' 'MTPNILYYEFFSKSVNGSWSDWTAWSVCSVTCGIDSHYRNRSCDNPAPAYGEVNCAGSDNENGICTQKRCPSVLNKLYHS' A
#
# COMPACT_ATOMS: atom_id res chain seq x y z
N MET A 1 -16.80 -30.36 -35.38
CA MET A 1 -17.07 -29.12 -34.63
C MET A 1 -15.73 -28.60 -34.13
N THR A 2 -15.08 -27.72 -34.89
CA THR A 2 -13.83 -27.07 -34.47
C THR A 2 -14.18 -26.02 -33.43
N PRO A 3 -13.63 -26.04 -32.21
CA PRO A 3 -13.85 -24.97 -31.26
C PRO A 3 -13.35 -23.64 -31.86
N ASN A 4 -14.13 -22.58 -31.70
CA ASN A 4 -13.89 -21.28 -32.31
C ASN A 4 -12.52 -20.72 -31.85
N ILE A 5 -11.64 -20.33 -32.79
CA ILE A 5 -10.33 -19.74 -32.47
C ILE A 5 -10.48 -18.47 -31.61
N LEU A 6 -11.56 -17.71 -31.79
CA LEU A 6 -11.90 -16.56 -30.96
C LEU A 6 -12.25 -16.97 -29.51
N TYR A 7 -12.69 -18.21 -29.26
CA TYR A 7 -12.88 -18.70 -27.91
C TYR A 7 -11.53 -18.88 -27.19
N TYR A 8 -10.51 -19.43 -27.86
CA TYR A 8 -9.19 -19.62 -27.26
C TYR A 8 -8.41 -18.31 -27.04
N GLU A 9 -8.52 -17.33 -27.95
CA GLU A 9 -7.87 -16.01 -27.81
C GLU A 9 -8.42 -15.19 -26.61
N PHE A 10 -9.68 -15.39 -26.22
CA PHE A 10 -10.29 -14.74 -25.05
C PHE A 10 -9.91 -15.42 -23.72
N PHE A 11 -9.66 -16.74 -23.72
CA PHE A 11 -9.22 -17.49 -22.53
C PHE A 11 -7.69 -17.48 -22.32
N SER A 12 -6.90 -17.19 -23.35
CA SER A 12 -5.42 -17.22 -23.28
C SER A 12 -4.76 -15.89 -22.99
N LYS A 13 -5.52 -14.82 -22.69
CA LYS A 13 -4.91 -13.57 -22.24
C LYS A 13 -4.44 -13.76 -20.80
N SER A 14 -3.27 -14.36 -20.67
CA SER A 14 -2.50 -14.33 -19.43
C SER A 14 -2.24 -12.88 -19.06
N VAL A 15 -2.70 -12.50 -17.89
CA VAL A 15 -2.48 -11.17 -17.35
C VAL A 15 -1.62 -11.36 -16.13
N ASN A 16 -0.33 -11.02 -16.25
CA ASN A 16 0.54 -10.93 -15.09
C ASN A 16 0.01 -9.83 -14.17
N GLY A 17 0.00 -10.10 -12.87
CA GLY A 17 -0.40 -9.11 -11.88
C GLY A 17 0.51 -7.89 -11.96
N SER A 18 -0.06 -6.70 -11.93
CA SER A 18 0.71 -5.45 -11.76
C SER A 18 0.16 -4.62 -10.60
N TRP A 19 1.08 -3.91 -9.95
CA TRP A 19 0.77 -3.08 -8.80
C TRP A 19 -0.13 -1.90 -9.22
N SER A 20 -1.14 -1.63 -8.39
CA SER A 20 -1.79 -0.33 -8.34
C SER A 20 -0.79 0.75 -7.92
N ASP A 21 -1.20 2.00 -8.10
CA ASP A 21 -0.54 3.10 -7.41
C ASP A 21 -0.62 2.89 -5.90
N TRP A 22 0.38 3.41 -5.18
CA TRP A 22 0.36 3.46 -3.74
C TRP A 22 -0.77 4.37 -3.24
N THR A 23 -1.40 3.98 -2.13
CA THR A 23 -2.25 4.89 -1.39
C THR A 23 -1.46 6.09 -0.86
N ALA A 24 -2.18 7.13 -0.49
CA ALA A 24 -1.61 8.15 0.38
C ALA A 24 -1.08 7.49 1.68
N TRP A 25 -0.06 8.10 2.26
CA TRP A 25 0.40 7.75 3.60
C TRP A 25 -0.72 7.95 4.62
N SER A 26 -0.80 7.06 5.60
CA SER A 26 -1.65 7.25 6.77
C SER A 26 -1.26 8.54 7.50
N VAL A 27 -2.20 9.10 8.23
CA VAL A 27 -1.89 10.17 9.18
C VAL A 27 -0.97 9.63 10.28
N CYS A 28 -0.14 10.50 10.84
CA CYS A 28 0.61 10.18 12.06
C CYS A 28 -0.36 9.98 13.22
N SER A 29 -0.06 9.03 14.11
CA SER A 29 -0.88 8.82 15.31
C SER A 29 -0.65 9.94 16.33
N VAL A 30 0.55 10.53 16.32
CA VAL A 30 0.91 11.65 17.19
C VAL A 30 0.70 13.01 16.51
N THR A 31 0.41 14.03 17.33
CA THR A 31 0.37 15.45 16.89
C THR A 31 1.67 16.21 17.18
N CYS A 32 2.64 15.56 17.84
CA CYS A 32 3.94 16.11 18.16
C CYS A 32 4.97 14.97 18.28
N GLY A 33 6.26 15.27 18.06
CA GLY A 33 7.32 14.27 18.11
C GLY A 33 7.45 13.47 16.81
N ILE A 34 8.02 12.27 16.91
CA ILE A 34 8.30 11.37 15.79
C ILE A 34 7.42 10.15 15.95
N ASP A 35 6.85 9.67 14.84
CA ASP A 35 6.01 8.48 14.81
C ASP A 35 6.14 7.77 13.46
N SER A 36 5.53 6.59 13.33
CA SER A 36 5.43 5.89 12.06
C SER A 36 4.12 6.19 11.33
N HIS A 37 4.16 6.04 10.01
CA HIS A 37 2.98 5.99 9.16
C HIS A 37 3.14 4.87 8.13
N TYR A 38 2.05 4.47 7.49
CA TYR A 38 2.07 3.38 6.52
C TYR A 38 1.32 3.75 5.25
N ARG A 39 1.62 3.06 4.16
CA ARG A 39 0.83 3.08 2.92
C ARG A 39 0.78 1.67 2.34
N ASN A 40 -0.22 1.42 1.50
CA ASN A 40 -0.39 0.13 0.84
C ASN A 40 -0.62 0.30 -0.67
N ARG A 41 -0.55 -0.82 -1.38
CA ARG A 41 -0.91 -0.94 -2.80
C ARG A 41 -1.47 -2.33 -3.03
N SER A 42 -2.24 -2.49 -4.11
CA SER A 42 -2.90 -3.75 -4.46
C SER A 42 -2.31 -4.33 -5.74
N CYS A 43 -2.32 -5.65 -5.87
CA CYS A 43 -1.93 -6.33 -7.11
C CYS A 43 -3.15 -6.54 -8.02
N ASP A 44 -3.77 -5.44 -8.46
CA ASP A 44 -5.06 -5.46 -9.15
C ASP A 44 -5.09 -4.58 -10.42
N ASN A 45 -3.96 -4.01 -10.84
CA ASN A 45 -3.90 -3.09 -11.98
C ASN A 45 -2.90 -3.50 -13.07
N PRO A 46 -3.13 -4.62 -13.78
CA PRO A 46 -4.29 -5.50 -13.67
C PRO A 46 -4.09 -6.65 -12.67
N ALA A 47 -5.19 -7.27 -12.23
CA ALA A 47 -5.16 -8.44 -11.37
C ALA A 47 -4.67 -9.69 -12.14
N PRO A 48 -3.89 -10.58 -11.49
CA PRO A 48 -3.48 -11.84 -12.10
C PRO A 48 -4.70 -12.75 -12.34
N ALA A 49 -4.76 -13.36 -13.52
CA ALA A 49 -5.83 -14.27 -13.92
C ALA A 49 -5.27 -15.69 -14.11
N TYR A 50 -6.13 -16.71 -14.14
CA TYR A 50 -5.78 -18.08 -14.59
C TYR A 50 -4.55 -18.76 -13.92
N GLY A 51 -4.25 -18.41 -12.66
CA GLY A 51 -3.11 -18.98 -11.94
C GLY A 51 -1.75 -18.32 -12.27
N GLU A 52 -1.78 -17.14 -12.89
CA GLU A 52 -0.61 -16.32 -13.20
C GLU A 52 0.06 -15.75 -11.94
N VAL A 53 1.28 -15.23 -12.14
CA VAL A 53 2.17 -14.75 -11.08
C VAL A 53 1.62 -13.50 -10.40
N ASN A 54 1.51 -13.55 -9.06
CA ASN A 54 1.26 -12.38 -8.22
C ASN A 54 2.40 -11.36 -8.31
N CYS A 55 2.09 -10.10 -8.03
CA CYS A 55 3.07 -9.02 -8.09
C CYS A 55 4.26 -9.29 -7.15
N ALA A 56 5.48 -9.12 -7.66
CA ALA A 56 6.67 -9.25 -6.85
C ALA A 56 6.87 -8.02 -5.96
N GLY A 57 7.22 -8.25 -4.68
CA GLY A 57 7.52 -7.22 -3.68
C GLY A 57 6.43 -7.08 -2.60
N SER A 58 6.63 -6.11 -1.71
CA SER A 58 5.69 -5.83 -0.61
C SER A 58 4.48 -5.03 -1.10
N ASP A 59 3.31 -5.35 -0.57
CA ASP A 59 2.05 -4.61 -0.70
C ASP A 59 1.92 -3.49 0.36
N ASN A 60 2.80 -3.49 1.36
CA ASN A 60 2.81 -2.53 2.47
C ASN A 60 4.18 -1.85 2.61
N GLU A 61 4.16 -0.58 3.00
CA GLU A 61 5.37 0.20 3.30
C GLU A 61 5.18 1.02 4.59
N ASN A 62 6.23 1.07 5.41
CA ASN A 62 6.29 1.89 6.62
C ASN A 62 7.29 3.03 6.41
N GLY A 63 6.92 4.23 6.88
CA GLY A 63 7.77 5.41 6.88
C GLY A 63 7.81 6.07 8.26
N ILE A 64 8.65 7.10 8.39
CA ILE A 64 8.71 7.94 9.57
C ILE A 64 8.07 9.28 9.25
N CYS A 65 7.20 9.74 10.15
CA CYS A 65 6.66 11.07 10.09
C CYS A 65 7.10 11.89 11.31
N THR A 66 7.42 13.16 11.05
CA THR A 66 7.94 14.09 12.07
C THR A 66 6.97 15.25 12.23
N GLN A 67 6.45 15.40 13.44
CA GLN A 67 5.59 16.49 13.85
C GLN A 67 6.39 17.56 14.60
N LYS A 68 5.71 18.67 14.94
CA LYS A 68 6.26 19.69 15.84
C LYS A 68 6.79 19.06 17.14
N ARG A 69 7.76 19.69 17.78
CA ARG A 69 8.26 19.22 19.08
C ARG A 69 7.12 19.14 20.10
N CYS A 70 7.13 18.09 20.91
CA CYS A 70 6.16 17.98 22.00
C CYS A 70 6.44 19.02 23.08
N PRO A 71 5.38 19.58 23.71
CA PRO A 71 5.53 20.37 24.92
C PRO A 71 6.24 19.54 25.99
N SER A 72 7.31 20.08 26.57
CA SER A 72 7.99 19.43 27.68
C SER A 72 7.08 19.42 28.92
N VAL A 73 6.93 18.26 29.55
CA VAL A 73 6.16 18.11 30.80
C VAL A 73 6.81 18.89 31.97
N LEU A 74 8.05 19.34 31.81
CA LEU A 74 8.81 20.11 32.81
C LEU A 74 8.10 21.39 33.28
N ASN A 75 7.27 22.03 32.46
CA ASN A 75 6.57 23.25 32.87
C ASN A 75 5.35 23.00 33.78
N LYS A 76 4.88 21.75 33.93
CA LYS A 76 3.73 21.42 34.79
C LYS A 76 4.11 21.05 36.22
N LEU A 77 5.36 20.66 36.48
CA LEU A 77 5.82 20.26 37.81
C LEU A 77 6.45 21.42 38.62
N TYR A 78 6.70 22.57 37.98
CA TYR A 78 7.30 23.75 38.65
C TYR A 78 6.26 24.80 39.09
N HIS A 79 4.98 24.61 38.78
CA HIS A 79 3.89 25.54 39.11
C HIS A 79 2.84 24.93 40.07
N SER A 80 3.20 23.90 40.85
CA SER A 80 2.36 23.31 41.91
C SER A 80 2.96 23.54 43.29
#